data_AF-A0A1G9MID8-F1
#
_entry.id   AF-A0A1G9MID8-F1
#
_cell.length_a   1.000
_cell.length_b   1.000
_cell.length_c   1.000
_cell.angle_alpha   90.00
_cell.angle_beta   90.00
_cell.angle_gamma   90.00
#
_symmetry.space_group_name_H-M   'P 1'
#
loop_
_entity.id
_entity.type
_entity.pdbx_description
1 polymer ?
#
loop_
_entity_poly.entity_id
_entity_poly.type
_entity_poly.pdbx_seq_one_letter_code
_entity_poly.pdbx_strand_id
1 'polypeptide(L)' 'MSELSVRAGRYVAVVKILWEEDHDVEPFMLDVTGADDLRRQALDYAADLGWKLISIELDATWQVIVTVERR' A
#
# COMPACT_ATOMS: atom_id res chain seq x y z
N MET A 1 4.80 16.27 6.78
CA MET A 1 4.30 15.12 6.01
C MET A 1 5.08 15.10 4.72
N SER A 2 5.91 14.08 4.50
CA SER A 2 6.72 13.99 3.28
C SER A 2 5.79 13.70 2.10
N GLU A 3 5.87 14.54 1.08
CA GLU A 3 5.08 14.43 -0.14
C GLU A 3 5.48 13.15 -0.89
N LEU A 4 4.59 12.17 -0.96
CA LEU A 4 4.77 10.97 -1.78
C LEU A 4 4.82 11.40 -3.25
N SER A 5 6.02 11.62 -3.79
CA SER A 5 6.22 11.89 -5.21
C SER A 5 6.16 10.60 -6.01
N VAL A 6 4.95 10.14 -6.30
CA VAL A 6 4.68 8.94 -7.10
C VAL A 6 4.44 9.36 -8.55
N ARG A 7 5.16 8.75 -9.50
CA ARG A 7 4.94 8.94 -10.94
C ARG A 7 3.82 8.01 -11.42
N ALA A 8 3.17 8.36 -12.51
CA ALA A 8 2.20 7.46 -13.13
C ALA A 8 2.90 6.17 -13.64
N GLY A 9 2.34 5.00 -13.35
CA GLY A 9 2.91 3.71 -13.71
C GLY A 9 2.18 2.53 -13.06
N ARG A 10 2.56 1.32 -13.46
CA ARG A 10 2.11 0.08 -12.80
C ARG A 10 3.08 -0.29 -11.69
N TYR A 11 2.53 -0.49 -10.50
CA TYR A 11 3.28 -0.81 -9.30
C TYR A 11 2.83 -2.15 -8.74
N VAL A 12 3.77 -2.91 -8.20
CA VAL A 12 3.46 -4.08 -7.37
C VAL A 12 3.33 -3.58 -5.94
N ALA A 13 2.16 -3.80 -5.33
CA ALA A 13 1.96 -3.55 -3.91
C ALA A 13 2.28 -4.80 -3.10
N VAL A 14 3.19 -4.62 -2.15
CA VAL A 14 3.50 -5.59 -1.10
C VAL A 14 2.79 -5.10 0.16
N VAL A 15 1.96 -5.95 0.75
CA VAL A 15 1.20 -5.59 1.95
C VAL A 15 1.93 -6.14 3.17
N LYS A 16 2.21 -5.27 4.14
CA LYS A 16 2.74 -5.64 5.44
C LYS A 16 1.68 -5.49 6.51
N ILE A 17 1.42 -6.54 7.27
CA ILE A 17 0.49 -6.53 8.39
C ILE A 17 1.31 -6.28 9.67
N LEU A 18 0.99 -5.22 10.42
CA LEU A 18 1.73 -4.87 11.65
C LEU A 18 1.54 -5.84 12.82
N TRP A 19 0.47 -6.64 12.78
CA TRP A 19 0.01 -7.41 13.94
C TRP A 19 0.41 -8.88 13.92
N GLU A 20 0.80 -9.41 12.76
CA GLU A 20 1.35 -10.75 12.62
C GLU A 20 2.75 -10.57 12.02
N GLU A 21 3.80 -10.69 12.85
CA GLU A 21 5.17 -10.81 12.36
C GLU A 21 5.18 -11.89 11.25
N ASP A 22 5.54 -11.51 10.03
CA ASP A 22 5.82 -12.41 8.90
C ASP A 22 4.65 -13.08 8.16
N HIS A 23 3.54 -12.38 7.92
CA HIS A 23 2.66 -12.74 6.80
C HIS A 23 2.73 -11.71 5.66
N ASP A 24 3.48 -12.06 4.61
CA ASP A 24 3.34 -11.46 3.28
C ASP A 24 1.94 -11.82 2.77
N VAL A 25 1.07 -10.82 2.68
CA VAL A 25 -0.22 -10.98 1.99
C VAL A 25 0.06 -11.03 0.50
N GLU A 26 -0.79 -11.73 -0.26
CA GLU A 26 -0.58 -11.84 -1.71
C GLU A 26 -0.39 -10.45 -2.34
N PRO A 27 0.69 -10.25 -3.11
CA PRO A 27 0.94 -8.98 -3.75
C PRO A 27 -0.18 -8.69 -4.73
N PHE A 28 -0.65 -7.45 -4.76
CA PHE A 28 -1.67 -7.01 -5.71
C PHE A 28 -1.12 -5.92 -6.62
N MET A 29 -1.61 -5.89 -7.85
CA MET A 29 -1.18 -4.90 -8.84
C MET A 29 -1.96 -3.60 -8.63
N LEU A 30 -1.23 -2.51 -8.45
CA LEU A 30 -1.78 -1.16 -8.43
C LEU A 30 -1.50 -0.50 -9.78
N ASP A 31 -2.55 -0.05 -10.46
CA ASP A 31 -2.41 0.82 -11.64
C ASP A 31 -2.54 2.26 -11.15
N VAL A 32 -1.40 2.93 -10.99
CA VAL A 32 -1.32 4.22 -10.31
C VAL A 32 -1.18 5.31 -11.34
N THR A 33 -2.18 6.18 -11.42
CA THR A 33 -2.12 7.38 -12.28
C THR A 33 -1.47 8.58 -11.59
N GLY A 34 -1.31 8.52 -10.27
CA GLY A 34 -0.64 9.53 -9.44
C GLY A 34 -0.71 9.19 -7.94
N ALA A 35 -0.07 10.00 -7.08
CA ALA A 35 0.03 9.74 -5.65
C ALA A 35 -1.33 9.63 -4.91
N ASP A 36 -2.31 10.43 -5.31
CA ASP A 36 -3.66 10.37 -4.73
C ASP A 36 -4.38 9.06 -5.07
N ASP A 37 -4.15 8.54 -6.28
CA ASP A 37 -4.72 7.29 -6.76
C ASP A 37 -4.12 6.09 -6.01
N LEU A 38 -2.81 6.13 -5.75
CA LEU A 38 -2.12 5.14 -4.91
C LEU A 38 -2.74 5.08 -3.50
N ARG A 39 -2.91 6.25 -2.88
CA ARG A 39 -3.46 6.34 -1.52
C ARG A 39 -4.89 5.83 -1.45
N ARG A 40 -5.71 6.18 -2.45
CA ARG A 40 -7.09 5.72 -2.56
C ARG A 40 -7.16 4.20 -2.68
N GLN A 41 -6.39 3.60 -3.60
CA GLN A 41 -6.41 2.15 -3.79
C GLN A 41 -5.91 1.39 -2.55
N ALA A 42 -4.90 1.90 -1.85
CA ALA A 42 -4.45 1.31 -0.57
C ALA A 42 -5.50 1.42 0.55
N LEU A 43 -6.25 2.52 0.60
CA LEU A 43 -7.37 2.70 1.55
C LEU A 43 -8.52 1.75 1.24
N ASP A 44 -8.91 1.64 -0.03
CA ASP A 44 -9.98 0.75 -0.48
C ASP A 44 -9.65 -0.71 -0.15
N TYR A 45 -8.41 -1.14 -0.43
CA TYR A 45 -7.93 -2.47 -0.09
C TYR A 45 -7.95 -2.75 1.42
N ALA A 46 -7.48 -1.80 2.25
CA ALA A 46 -7.54 -1.95 3.70
C ALA A 46 -8.99 -2.03 4.21
N ALA A 47 -9.90 -1.27 3.62
CA ALA A 47 -11.32 -1.28 3.97
C ALA A 47 -12.01 -2.60 3.59
N ASP A 48 -11.70 -3.17 2.41
CA ASP A 48 -12.21 -4.48 1.97
C ASP A 48 -11.81 -5.62 2.91
N LEU A 49 -10.61 -5.52 3.51
CA LEU A 49 -10.14 -6.45 4.54
C LEU A 49 -10.72 -6.20 5.92
N GLY A 50 -11.45 -5.09 6.12
CA GLY A 50 -11.94 -4.64 7.43
C GLY A 50 -10.82 -4.12 8.35
N TRP A 51 -9.68 -3.73 7.78
CA TRP A 51 -8.47 -3.32 8.50
C TRP A 51 -8.28 -1.80 8.42
N LYS A 52 -7.30 -1.31 9.18
CA LYS A 52 -6.92 0.10 9.22
C LYS A 52 -5.60 0.29 8.47
N LEU A 53 -5.59 1.20 7.50
CA LEU A 53 -4.36 1.64 6.85
C LEU A 53 -3.50 2.47 7.83
N ILE A 54 -2.20 2.13 7.93
CA ILE A 54 -1.23 2.78 8.82
C ILE A 54 -0.22 3.61 8.03
N SER A 55 0.47 3.02 7.06
CA SER A 55 1.43 3.73 6.20
C SER A 55 1.41 3.22 4.77
N ILE A 56 1.88 4.07 3.86
CA ILE A 56 2.20 3.71 2.47
C ILE A 56 3.60 4.21 2.22
N GLU A 57 4.47 3.32 1.76
CA GLU A 57 5.87 3.63 1.45
C GLU A 57 6.18 3.16 0.04
N LEU A 58 7.10 3.86 -0.63
CA LEU A 58 7.67 3.42 -1.90
C LEU A 58 9.13 3.08 -1.64
N ASP A 59 9.52 1.84 -1.91
CA ASP A 59 10.90 1.42 -1.72
C ASP A 59 11.79 1.79 -2.93
N ALA A 60 13.08 1.52 -2.82
CA ALA A 60 14.04 1.79 -3.90
C ALA A 60 13.85 0.89 -5.14
N THR A 61 13.03 -0.16 -5.04
CA THR A 61 12.72 -1.09 -6.13
C THR A 61 11.40 -0.77 -6.82
N TRP A 62 10.77 0.36 -6.48
CA TRP A 62 9.45 0.78 -6.96
C TRP A 62 8.33 -0.17 -6.51
N GLN A 63 8.50 -0.83 -5.38
CA GLN A 63 7.43 -1.55 -4.71
C GLN A 63 6.71 -0.61 -3.75
N VAL A 64 5.39 -0.73 -3.73
CA VAL A 64 4.56 -0.02 -2.77
C VAL A 64 4.41 -0.91 -1.55
N ILE A 65 4.89 -0.47 -0.40
CA ILE A 65 4.67 -1.15 0.88
C ILE A 65 3.44 -0.53 1.52
N VAL A 66 2.36 -1.32 1.63
CA VAL A 66 1.12 -0.91 2.29
C VAL A 66 1.08 -1.54 3.68
N THR A 67 1.12 -0.71 4.71
CA THR A 67 1.11 -1.19 6.09
C THR A 67 -0.29 -1.07 6.68
N VAL A 68 -0.84 -2.19 7.18
CA VAL A 68 -2.21 -2.29 7.70
C VAL A 68 -2.26 -2.94 9.09
N GLU A 69 -3.30 -2.62 9.85
CA GLU A 69 -3.54 -3.12 11.21
C GLU A 69 -4.98 -3.66 11.31
N ARG A 70 -5.16 -4.87 11.86
CA ARG A 70 -6.51 -5.40 12.16
C ARG A 70 -7.18 -4.55 13.24
N ARG A 71 -8.47 -4.25 13.07
CA ARG A 71 -9.27 -3.59 14.11
C ARG A 71 -9.66 -4.53 15.24
#